data_AF-A0A5J4UV52-F1
#
_entry.id   AF-A0A5J4UV52-F1
#
_cell.length_a   1.000
_cell.length_b   1.000
_cell.length_c   1.000
_cell.angle_alpha   90.00
_cell.angle_beta   90.00
_cell.angle_gamma   90.00
#
_symmetry.space_group_name_H-M   'P 1'
#
loop_
_entity.id
_entity.type
_entity.pdbx_description
1 polymer ?
#
loop_
_entity_poly.entity_id
_entity_poly.type
_entity_poly.pdbx_seq_one_letter_code
_entity_poly.pdbx_strand_id
1 'polypeptide(L)'
;MEADCPHLEATINIPHDEIRVYKDECAYCHETSRSPGGLHICLSCFVGFCPSHALLHLRKTQHGVFVYMKFVPKVIKDAAPVIKNIAGEATPIKLAIGVPGGFDLSKHLKHDTITQVHCLACADLCEMDRFDIDPKSYPVIENLVSLIVDSRSAAQMEDIQSWEAK
;
A
#
# COMPACT_ATOMS: atom_id res chain seq x y z
N MET A 1 13.38 22.84 16.52
CA MET A 1 14.26 21.67 16.72
C MET A 1 13.57 20.55 15.98
N GLU A 2 14.03 20.26 14.77
CA GLU A 2 13.55 19.11 14.00
C GLU A 2 14.01 17.88 14.78
N ALA A 3 13.05 17.07 15.23
CA ALA A 3 13.37 15.86 15.96
C ALA A 3 13.82 14.80 14.95
N ASP A 4 15.12 14.68 14.73
CA ASP A 4 15.66 13.56 13.96
C ASP A 4 15.35 12.24 14.68
N CYS A 5 14.82 11.27 13.94
CA CYS A 5 14.53 9.94 14.46
C CYS A 5 15.82 9.10 14.46
N PRO A 6 16.37 8.67 15.62
CA PRO A 6 17.62 7.91 15.67
C PRO A 6 17.51 6.51 15.03
N HIS A 7 16.29 5.98 14.89
CA HIS A 7 16.04 4.68 14.25
C HIS A 7 16.12 4.75 12.73
N LEU A 8 16.15 5.95 12.14
CA LEU A 8 16.15 6.10 10.69
C LEU A 8 17.44 5.60 10.06
N GLU A 9 18.59 6.00 10.59
CA GLU A 9 19.90 5.62 10.05
C GLU A 9 20.20 4.12 10.17
N ALA A 10 19.69 3.47 11.22
CA ALA A 10 19.92 2.05 11.49
C ALA A 10 19.11 1.11 10.57
N THR A 11 18.08 1.62 9.88
CA THR A 11 17.00 0.78 9.30
C THR A 11 17.00 0.79 7.77
N ILE A 12 17.67 1.75 7.13
CA ILE A 12 17.63 1.92 5.66
C ILE A 12 18.52 0.87 5.00
N ASN A 13 17.89 -0.13 4.39
CA ASN A 13 18.54 -0.99 3.42
C ASN A 13 18.14 -0.51 2.03
N ILE A 14 19.09 -0.11 1.18
CA ILE A 14 18.77 0.27 -0.20
C ILE A 14 18.61 -1.02 -0.98
N PRO A 15 17.45 -1.27 -1.60
CA PRO A 15 17.22 -2.51 -2.28
C PRO A 15 18.09 -2.60 -3.55
N HIS A 16 18.89 -3.65 -3.63
CA HIS A 16 19.52 -4.15 -4.85
C HIS A 16 18.44 -4.60 -5.88
N ASP A 17 18.80 -4.62 -7.17
CA ASP A 17 17.90 -4.84 -8.33
C ASP A 17 17.00 -6.10 -8.29
N GLU A 18 17.21 -7.02 -7.34
CA GLU A 18 16.48 -8.30 -7.22
C GLU A 18 15.56 -8.37 -5.98
N ILE A 19 15.34 -7.28 -5.27
CA ILE A 19 14.55 -7.32 -4.04
C ILE A 19 13.05 -7.40 -4.30
N ARG A 20 12.45 -8.44 -3.70
CA ARG A 20 11.02 -8.67 -3.70
C ARG A 20 10.34 -7.80 -2.64
N VAL A 21 9.36 -7.02 -3.08
CA VAL A 21 8.53 -6.18 -2.19
C VAL A 21 7.18 -6.84 -1.98
N TYR A 22 6.89 -7.22 -0.73
CA TYR A 22 5.62 -7.87 -0.33
C TYR A 22 4.66 -6.83 0.25
N LYS A 23 4.11 -5.97 -0.60
CA LYS A 23 3.26 -4.83 -0.20
C LYS A 23 1.75 -5.02 -0.40
N ASP A 24 1.32 -6.20 -0.83
CA ASP A 24 -0.10 -6.44 -1.18
C ASP A 24 -0.95 -6.71 0.06
N GLU A 25 -0.40 -7.47 1.00
CA GLU A 25 -1.12 -7.94 2.18
C GLU A 25 -0.20 -8.20 3.37
N CYS A 26 -0.82 -8.37 4.54
CA CYS A 26 -0.13 -8.73 5.76
C CYS A 26 0.33 -10.18 5.71
N ALA A 27 1.62 -10.41 5.98
CA ALA A 27 2.24 -11.74 6.00
C ALA A 27 1.63 -12.75 7.01
N TYR A 28 0.77 -12.31 7.93
CA TYR A 28 0.17 -13.17 8.97
C TYR A 28 -1.34 -13.34 8.83
N CYS A 29 -2.07 -12.34 8.33
CA CYS A 29 -3.54 -12.34 8.35
C CYS A 29 -4.20 -11.88 7.04
N HIS A 30 -3.43 -11.64 5.98
CA HIS A 30 -3.94 -11.24 4.67
C HIS A 30 -4.74 -9.92 4.66
N GLU A 31 -4.67 -9.11 5.72
CA GLU A 31 -5.17 -7.73 5.69
C GLU A 31 -4.39 -6.90 4.69
N THR A 32 -5.07 -6.03 3.95
CA THR A 32 -4.48 -5.25 2.85
C THR A 32 -4.45 -3.76 3.17
N SER A 33 -3.86 -2.94 2.29
CA SER A 33 -3.91 -1.48 2.39
C SER A 33 -5.34 -0.90 2.33
N ARG A 34 -6.33 -1.71 1.93
CA ARG A 34 -7.77 -1.36 1.93
C ARG A 34 -8.44 -1.60 3.28
N SER A 35 -7.81 -2.33 4.18
CA SER A 35 -8.31 -2.57 5.53
C SER A 35 -8.39 -1.24 6.31
N PRO A 36 -9.26 -1.13 7.34
CA PRO A 36 -9.39 0.09 8.15
C PRO A 36 -8.06 0.57 8.74
N GLY A 37 -7.20 -0.38 9.12
CA GLY A 37 -5.89 -0.14 9.70
C GLY A 37 -4.79 0.19 8.68
N GLY A 38 -5.01 0.00 7.38
CA GLY A 38 -3.97 0.08 6.34
C GLY A 38 -2.88 -0.99 6.49
N LEU A 39 -1.78 -0.82 5.74
CA LEU A 39 -0.66 -1.76 5.70
C LEU A 39 0.65 -1.02 6.04
N HIS A 40 1.49 -1.63 6.85
CA HIS A 40 2.80 -1.13 7.24
C HIS A 40 3.89 -1.99 6.60
N ILE A 41 4.70 -1.40 5.74
CA ILE A 41 5.77 -2.08 5.01
C ILE A 41 7.09 -1.76 5.70
N CYS A 42 7.79 -2.78 6.20
CA CYS A 42 9.06 -2.59 6.89
C CYS A 42 10.15 -2.12 5.92
N LEU A 43 10.88 -1.04 6.24
CA LEU A 43 11.94 -0.51 5.38
C LEU A 43 13.23 -1.35 5.36
N SER A 44 13.40 -2.27 6.31
CA SER A 44 14.58 -3.16 6.33
C SER A 44 14.38 -4.47 5.57
N CYS A 45 13.15 -5.00 5.55
CA CYS A 45 12.87 -6.32 4.97
C CYS A 45 11.78 -6.33 3.89
N PHE A 46 11.16 -5.18 3.58
CA PHE A 46 10.18 -5.02 2.50
C PHE A 46 8.95 -5.94 2.58
N VAL A 47 8.57 -6.33 3.80
CA VAL A 47 7.38 -7.13 4.09
C VAL A 47 6.27 -6.27 4.68
N GLY A 48 5.05 -6.46 4.20
CA GLY A 48 3.82 -5.81 4.68
C GLY A 48 3.21 -6.49 5.90
N PHE A 49 2.75 -5.66 6.85
CA PHE A 49 2.10 -6.08 8.09
C PHE A 49 0.90 -5.19 8.40
N CYS A 50 -0.18 -5.77 8.95
CA CYS A 50 -1.24 -4.96 9.56
C CYS A 50 -0.72 -4.32 10.87
N PRO A 51 -1.42 -3.32 11.44
CA PRO A 51 -0.90 -2.55 12.59
C PRO A 51 -0.46 -3.41 13.79
N SER A 52 -1.23 -4.44 14.14
CA SER A 52 -0.91 -5.33 15.27
C SER A 52 0.32 -6.20 14.99
N HIS A 53 0.46 -6.70 13.75
CA HIS A 53 1.60 -7.52 13.34
C HIS A 53 2.85 -6.69 13.07
N ALA A 54 2.72 -5.40 12.74
CA ALA A 54 3.86 -4.49 12.64
C ALA A 54 4.55 -4.30 14.01
N LEU A 55 3.76 -4.12 15.08
CA LEU A 55 4.27 -4.08 16.45
C LEU A 55 4.89 -5.43 16.88
N LEU A 56 4.29 -6.55 16.46
CA LEU A 56 4.88 -7.87 16.70
C LEU A 56 6.23 -8.02 15.98
N HIS A 57 6.31 -7.57 14.74
CA HIS A 57 7.54 -7.60 13.93
C HIS A 57 8.63 -6.76 14.60
N LEU A 58 8.32 -5.51 14.97
CA LEU A 58 9.21 -4.63 15.74
C LEU A 58 9.79 -5.35 16.97
N ARG A 59 8.95 -5.95 17.82
CA ARG A 59 9.42 -6.64 19.03
C ARG A 59 10.38 -7.80 18.72
N LYS A 60 10.16 -8.51 17.61
CA LYS A 60 10.96 -9.69 17.23
C LYS A 60 12.28 -9.33 16.53
N THR A 61 12.27 -8.32 15.67
CA THR A 61 13.40 -8.01 14.77
C THR A 61 14.09 -6.70 15.09
N GLN A 62 13.49 -5.86 15.95
CA GLN A 62 13.93 -4.50 16.24
C GLN A 62 13.90 -3.57 15.01
N HIS A 63 13.16 -3.94 13.95
CA HIS A 63 12.97 -3.06 12.79
C HIS A 63 11.93 -1.99 13.13
N GLY A 64 12.39 -0.73 13.29
CA GLY A 64 11.59 0.37 13.82
C GLY A 64 10.82 1.21 12.80
N VAL A 65 11.26 1.23 11.54
CA VAL A 65 10.74 2.18 10.53
C VAL A 65 9.93 1.46 9.46
N PHE A 66 8.74 1.99 9.20
CA PHE A 66 7.75 1.42 8.31
C PHE A 66 7.17 2.49 7.38
N VAL A 67 6.81 2.07 6.16
CA VAL A 67 5.96 2.85 5.27
C VAL A 67 4.51 2.44 5.51
N TYR A 68 3.72 3.36 6.01
CA TYR A 68 2.28 3.22 6.08
C TYR A 68 1.66 3.48 4.72
N MET A 69 0.82 2.55 4.27
CA MET A 69 0.06 2.63 3.04
C MET A 69 -1.43 2.40 3.32
N LYS A 70 -2.26 3.36 2.91
CA LYS A 70 -3.71 3.25 3.02
C LYS A 70 -4.38 3.64 1.72
N PHE A 71 -5.29 2.79 1.28
CA PHE A 71 -6.17 3.07 0.17
C PHE A 71 -7.37 3.91 0.63
N VAL A 72 -7.59 5.06 -0.02
CA VAL A 72 -8.79 5.87 0.20
C VAL A 72 -9.65 5.84 -1.06
N PRO A 73 -10.87 5.26 -1.00
CA PRO A 73 -11.77 5.29 -2.14
C PRO A 73 -12.22 6.73 -2.40
N LYS A 74 -11.95 7.25 -3.60
CA LYS A 74 -12.61 8.48 -4.06
C LYS A 74 -14.08 8.20 -4.28
N VAL A 75 -14.93 8.80 -3.45
CA VAL A 75 -16.37 8.85 -3.73
C VAL A 75 -16.56 9.78 -4.93
N ILE A 76 -16.81 9.19 -6.10
CA ILE A 76 -17.23 9.95 -7.28
C ILE A 76 -18.67 10.40 -7.01
N LYS A 77 -18.86 11.70 -6.74
CA LYS A 77 -20.16 12.27 -6.36
C LYS A 77 -21.19 12.35 -7.51
N ASP A 78 -20.88 11.83 -8.70
CA ASP A 78 -21.73 11.97 -9.89
C ASP A 78 -22.32 10.64 -10.41
N ALA A 79 -22.56 9.67 -9.54
CA ALA A 79 -23.44 8.54 -9.88
C ALA A 79 -24.86 8.83 -9.38
N ALA A 80 -25.62 9.62 -10.14
CA ALA A 80 -27.08 9.61 -10.00
C ALA A 80 -27.57 8.17 -10.18
N PRO A 81 -28.48 7.65 -9.32
CA PRO A 81 -28.98 6.30 -9.46
C PRO A 81 -29.82 6.23 -10.75
N VAL A 82 -29.33 5.55 -11.78
CA VAL A 82 -30.18 5.17 -12.92
C VAL A 82 -31.02 3.96 -12.49
N ILE A 83 -31.96 4.20 -11.57
CA ILE A 83 -33.13 3.35 -11.44
C ILE A 83 -34.10 3.84 -12.52
N LYS A 84 -34.05 3.21 -13.69
CA LYS A 84 -35.16 3.28 -14.65
C LYS A 84 -35.74 1.87 -14.79
N ASN A 85 -36.93 1.72 -14.22
CA ASN A 85 -37.85 0.60 -14.37
C ASN A 85 -37.92 0.14 -15.83
N ILE A 86 -37.72 -1.15 -16.10
CA ILE A 86 -38.41 -1.86 -17.19
C ILE A 86 -38.71 -3.28 -16.69
N ALA A 87 -40.00 -3.58 -16.56
CA ALA A 87 -40.51 -4.93 -16.40
C ALA A 87 -40.28 -5.73 -17.69
N GLY A 88 -39.83 -6.98 -17.57
CA GLY A 88 -39.81 -7.96 -18.66
C GLY A 88 -38.42 -8.48 -19.02
N GLU A 89 -38.23 -9.78 -18.75
CA GLU A 89 -37.28 -10.71 -19.39
C GLU A 89 -35.77 -10.39 -19.29
N ALA A 90 -35.12 -11.10 -18.37
CA ALA A 90 -33.68 -11.10 -18.17
C ALA A 90 -32.95 -11.71 -19.39
N THR A 91 -32.47 -10.85 -20.28
CA THR A 91 -31.34 -11.18 -21.15
C THR A 91 -30.04 -10.77 -20.44
N PRO A 92 -28.99 -11.61 -20.43
CA PRO A 92 -27.74 -11.25 -19.77
C PRO A 92 -27.13 -10.02 -20.46
N ILE A 93 -26.97 -8.93 -19.70
CA ILE A 93 -26.37 -7.69 -20.20
C ILE A 93 -24.94 -8.01 -20.60
N LYS A 94 -24.69 -8.04 -21.92
CA LYS A 94 -23.37 -8.15 -22.53
C LYS A 94 -22.50 -7.02 -21.98
N LEU A 95 -21.54 -7.33 -21.13
CA LEU A 95 -20.60 -6.35 -20.57
C LEU A 95 -19.75 -5.80 -21.71
N ALA A 96 -20.12 -4.64 -22.22
CA ALA A 96 -19.44 -3.98 -23.32
C ALA A 96 -18.23 -3.23 -22.78
N ILE A 97 -17.17 -3.97 -22.46
CA ILE A 97 -15.86 -3.43 -22.04
C ILE A 97 -15.18 -2.87 -23.30
N GLY A 98 -14.89 -1.57 -23.32
CA GLY A 98 -14.08 -0.94 -24.37
C GLY A 98 -14.80 -0.46 -25.64
N VAL A 99 -16.13 -0.36 -25.63
CA VAL A 99 -16.88 0.29 -26.73
C VAL A 99 -17.21 1.75 -26.41
N PRO A 100 -17.29 2.65 -27.41
CA PRO A 100 -17.76 4.01 -27.20
C PRO A 100 -19.21 4.00 -26.66
N GLY A 101 -19.37 4.38 -25.38
CA GLY A 101 -20.63 4.29 -24.63
C GLY A 101 -20.72 3.13 -23.61
N GLY A 102 -19.67 2.31 -23.48
CA GLY A 102 -19.53 1.25 -22.46
C GLY A 102 -18.91 1.75 -21.14
N PHE A 103 -18.84 0.87 -20.14
CA PHE A 103 -18.28 1.17 -18.82
C PHE A 103 -16.78 1.47 -18.91
N ASP A 104 -16.43 2.74 -18.73
CA ASP A 104 -15.07 3.26 -18.94
C ASP A 104 -14.26 3.13 -17.63
N LEU A 105 -13.62 1.97 -17.43
CA LEU A 105 -12.76 1.67 -16.26
C LEU A 105 -11.68 2.74 -16.05
N SER A 106 -11.26 3.40 -17.13
CA SER A 106 -10.29 4.50 -17.17
C SER A 106 -10.71 5.70 -16.31
N LYS A 107 -12.01 5.94 -16.14
CA LYS A 107 -12.55 7.12 -15.45
C LYS A 107 -12.86 6.89 -13.98
N HIS A 108 -12.90 5.63 -13.52
CA HIS A 108 -13.41 5.27 -12.19
C HIS A 108 -12.37 4.86 -11.14
N LEU A 109 -11.07 4.85 -11.46
CA LEU A 109 -10.04 4.32 -10.54
C LEU A 109 -8.85 5.28 -10.34
N LYS A 110 -9.10 6.60 -10.25
CA LYS A 110 -8.11 7.51 -9.62
C LYS A 110 -8.19 7.32 -8.11
N HIS A 111 -7.52 6.30 -7.61
CA HIS A 111 -7.43 6.06 -6.17
C HIS A 111 -6.43 7.02 -5.55
N ASP A 112 -6.76 7.59 -4.40
CA ASP A 112 -5.76 8.26 -3.57
C ASP A 112 -5.16 7.21 -2.63
N THR A 113 -3.87 6.97 -2.78
CA THR A 113 -3.08 6.20 -1.82
C THR A 113 -2.43 7.19 -0.87
N ILE A 114 -2.74 7.06 0.41
CA ILE A 114 -2.01 7.77 1.46
C ILE A 114 -0.76 6.96 1.77
N THR A 115 0.40 7.61 1.67
CA THR A 115 1.69 7.03 2.03
C THR A 115 2.35 7.92 3.07
N GLN A 116 2.72 7.35 4.22
CA GLN A 116 3.40 8.04 5.31
C GLN A 116 4.53 7.17 5.85
N VAL A 117 5.55 7.76 6.45
CA VAL A 117 6.65 7.01 7.06
C VAL A 117 6.52 7.11 8.57
N HIS A 118 6.42 5.97 9.23
CA HIS A 118 6.21 5.86 10.68
C HIS A 118 7.39 5.17 11.33
N CYS A 119 7.91 5.75 12.41
CA CYS A 119 8.76 5.02 13.33
C CYS A 119 7.94 4.48 14.50
N LEU A 120 7.73 3.17 14.53
CA LEU A 120 7.02 2.48 15.61
C LEU A 120 7.92 2.30 16.84
N ALA A 121 9.25 2.23 16.67
CA ALA A 121 10.17 2.18 17.80
C ALA A 121 10.18 3.47 18.63
N CYS A 122 9.99 4.63 17.99
CA CYS A 122 9.80 5.90 18.69
C CYS A 122 8.46 5.96 19.41
N ALA A 123 7.41 5.33 18.89
CA ALA A 123 6.09 5.31 19.51
C ALA A 123 6.04 4.45 20.79
N ASP A 124 6.91 3.45 20.90
CA ASP A 124 7.08 2.70 22.16
C ASP A 124 7.88 3.49 23.23
N LEU A 125 8.65 4.52 22.83
CA LEU A 125 9.54 5.29 23.71
C LEU A 125 9.02 6.70 24.07
N CYS A 126 8.20 7.28 23.21
CA CYS A 126 7.55 8.57 23.41
C CYS A 126 6.04 8.32 23.49
N GLU A 127 5.31 9.01 24.36
CA GLU A 127 3.83 8.93 24.50
C GLU A 127 3.06 9.46 23.25
N MET A 128 3.61 9.24 22.05
CA MET A 128 3.04 9.57 20.77
C MET A 128 2.77 8.29 20.00
N ASP A 129 1.52 8.09 19.59
CA ASP A 129 1.07 6.85 18.95
C ASP A 129 1.89 6.47 17.70
N ARG A 130 2.47 7.45 16.98
CA ARG A 130 3.29 7.29 15.76
C ARG A 130 4.19 8.53 15.62
N PHE A 131 5.49 8.35 15.36
CA PHE A 131 6.36 9.44 14.91
C PHE A 131 6.32 9.52 13.37
N ASP A 132 5.63 10.54 12.84
CA ASP A 132 5.56 10.83 11.42
C ASP A 132 6.88 11.44 10.94
N ILE A 133 7.59 10.72 10.07
CA ILE A 133 8.80 11.18 9.40
C ILE A 133 8.38 11.81 8.07
N ASP A 134 8.71 13.08 7.83
CA ASP A 134 8.51 13.69 6.51
C ASP A 134 9.55 13.09 5.54
N PRO A 135 9.15 12.35 4.50
CA PRO A 135 10.09 11.75 3.56
C PRO A 135 10.95 12.80 2.85
N LYS A 136 10.44 14.02 2.66
CA LYS A 136 11.15 15.10 1.97
C LYS A 136 12.36 15.62 2.75
N SER A 137 12.37 15.44 4.06
CA SER A 137 13.52 15.76 4.90
C SER A 137 14.69 14.80 4.66
N TYR A 138 14.45 13.63 4.08
CA TYR A 138 15.46 12.59 3.86
C TYR A 138 15.38 12.01 2.44
N PRO A 139 16.21 12.49 1.49
CA PRO A 139 16.16 12.07 0.08
C PRO A 139 16.24 10.55 -0.13
N VAL A 140 16.97 9.84 0.73
CA VAL A 140 17.09 8.38 0.68
C VAL A 140 15.75 7.70 0.98
N ILE A 141 14.99 8.23 1.95
CA ILE A 141 13.67 7.71 2.31
C ILE A 141 12.66 8.03 1.22
N GLU A 142 12.68 9.23 0.64
CA GLU A 142 11.81 9.59 -0.47
C GLU A 142 12.00 8.64 -1.66
N ASN A 143 13.25 8.36 -2.04
CA ASN A 143 13.57 7.40 -3.10
C ASN A 143 13.15 5.97 -2.76
N LEU A 144 13.30 5.56 -1.51
CA LEU A 144 12.91 4.21 -1.08
C LEU A 144 11.37 4.05 -1.09
N VAL A 145 10.66 5.08 -0.65
CA VAL A 145 9.20 5.12 -0.67
C VAL A 145 8.69 5.09 -2.11
N SER A 146 9.26 5.88 -3.02
CA SER A 146 8.86 5.86 -4.43
C SER A 146 9.10 4.49 -5.06
N LEU A 147 10.25 3.86 -4.79
CA LEU A 147 10.54 2.51 -5.25
C LEU A 147 9.57 1.47 -4.69
N ILE A 148 9.21 1.53 -3.40
CA ILE A 148 8.21 0.64 -2.82
C ILE A 148 6.85 0.86 -3.47
N VAL A 149 6.46 2.10 -3.73
CA VAL A 149 5.16 2.43 -4.36
C VAL A 149 5.12 1.98 -5.83
N ASP A 150 6.21 2.13 -6.57
CA ASP A 150 6.28 1.86 -8.01
C ASP A 150 6.66 0.40 -8.34
N SER A 151 7.33 -0.29 -7.41
CA SER A 151 7.72 -1.69 -7.59
C SER A 151 6.52 -2.60 -7.85
N ARG A 152 6.72 -3.61 -8.70
CA ARG A 152 5.77 -4.71 -8.82
C ARG A 152 5.78 -5.50 -7.51
N SER A 153 4.62 -5.99 -7.10
CA SER A 153 4.58 -6.86 -5.93
C SER A 153 5.24 -8.21 -6.22
N ALA A 154 5.72 -8.89 -5.19
CA ALA A 154 6.30 -10.22 -5.32
C ALA A 154 5.35 -11.21 -6.02
N ALA A 155 4.05 -11.15 -5.72
CA ALA A 155 3.04 -11.99 -6.36
C ALA A 155 2.94 -11.72 -7.87
N GLN A 156 2.99 -10.45 -8.29
CA GLN A 156 2.99 -10.09 -9.72
C GLN A 156 4.25 -10.57 -10.43
N MET A 157 5.41 -10.52 -9.76
CA MET A 157 6.67 -11.03 -10.32
C MET A 157 6.62 -12.55 -10.51
N GLU A 158 6.08 -13.29 -9.54
CA GLU A 158 5.90 -14.75 -9.62
C GLU A 158 4.93 -15.15 -10.73
N ASP A 159 3.81 -14.43 -10.87
CA ASP A 159 2.87 -14.66 -11.97
C ASP A 159 3.59 -14.53 -13.32
N ILE A 160 4.26 -13.40 -13.59
CA ILE A 160 4.96 -13.16 -14.86
C ILE A 160 5.99 -14.25 -15.16
N GLN A 161 6.79 -14.63 -14.17
CA GLN A 161 7.76 -15.73 -14.32
C GLN A 161 7.06 -17.04 -14.71
N SER A 162 5.89 -17.33 -14.15
CA SER A 162 5.11 -18.52 -14.50
C SER A 162 4.55 -18.49 -15.93
N TRP A 163 4.28 -17.30 -16.48
CA TRP A 163 3.85 -17.13 -17.88
C TRP A 163 5.02 -17.25 -18.87
N GLU A 164 6.20 -16.72 -18.51
CA GLU A 164 7.41 -16.77 -19.35
C GLU A 164 8.10 -18.14 -19.34
N ALA A 165 7.84 -18.97 -18.33
CA ALA A 165 8.38 -20.33 -18.22
C ALA A 165 7.67 -21.39 -19.11
N LYS A 166 6.80 -20.97 -20.04
CA LYS A 166 6.11 -21.82 -21.03
C LYS A 166 6.65 -21.61 -22.43
#